data_AF-A0A349G7Y7-F1
#
_entry.id   AF-A0A349G7Y7-F1
#
_cell.length_a   1.000
_cell.length_b   1.000
_cell.length_c   1.000
_cell.angle_alpha   90.00
_cell.angle_beta   90.00
_cell.angle_gamma   90.00
#
_symmetry.space_group_name_H-M   'P 1'
#
loop_
_entity.id
_entity.type
_entity.pdbx_description
1 polymer ?
#
loop_
_entity_poly.entity_id
_entity_poly.type
_entity_poly.pdbx_seq_one_letter_code
_entity_poly.pdbx_strand_id
1 'polypeptide(L)'
;DMPVLMPVNSVLPGRRNNPPGQENGKKVPPLSVYNPIHYQELPELFMDFISSLTGKSPSTTGAGSEGALTKGPFNMLLPVHDLNQALLSYILGGYNAFSTPAGHIGPNLRVDHDISILVPELWSRLSAEEREPKHLISEGAFEKLEDFEYQGNIIPASRLGYRMTERFCYKYLGKIFDEPQTVFEDWILKPERQSLEAFVDGILNITNGHKKAALSYFEDSSIDYAIPPIRALLHIMAFGSYEGLMVESPEIRHQFDREVVISSDWYKSRLINKQKVDVLRIERIIENLEQFMVNPMNKSIIKAFNYDQKLNEAKGLRDYYDSERYFQTLFGTLGAEPIAL
;
A
#
# COMPACT_ATOMS: atom_id res chain seq x y z
N ASP A 1 10.21 34.86 -4.16
CA ASP A 1 9.81 33.61 -4.85
C ASP A 1 9.64 32.50 -3.84
N MET A 2 8.44 31.92 -3.78
CA MET A 2 8.16 30.73 -2.96
C MET A 2 8.23 29.49 -3.86
N PRO A 3 8.75 28.34 -3.37
CA PRO A 3 8.80 27.12 -4.16
C PRO A 3 7.39 26.60 -4.43
N VAL A 4 7.17 26.05 -5.64
CA VAL A 4 5.93 25.32 -5.98
C VAL A 4 6.17 23.84 -5.76
N LEU A 5 5.41 23.25 -4.83
CA LEU A 5 5.48 21.83 -4.52
C LEU A 5 4.45 21.06 -5.34
N MET A 6 4.85 19.90 -5.88
CA MET A 6 3.99 19.00 -6.66
C MET A 6 3.87 17.66 -5.92
N PRO A 7 2.92 17.53 -4.96
CA PRO A 7 2.73 16.28 -4.23
C PRO A 7 2.15 15.18 -5.12
N VAL A 8 2.24 13.95 -4.62
CA VAL A 8 1.59 12.78 -5.25
C VAL A 8 0.09 13.05 -5.35
N ASN A 9 -0.49 12.72 -6.50
CA ASN A 9 -1.91 12.92 -6.79
C ASN A 9 -2.66 11.60 -7.05
N SER A 10 -1.96 10.54 -7.42
CA SER A 10 -2.55 9.23 -7.68
C SER A 10 -1.53 8.13 -7.43
N VAL A 11 -1.99 7.01 -6.87
CA VAL A 11 -1.17 5.81 -6.65
C VAL A 11 -1.64 4.72 -7.61
N LEU A 12 -0.75 4.28 -8.50
CA LEU A 12 -1.06 3.33 -9.57
C LEU A 12 -0.14 2.11 -9.48
N PRO A 13 -0.35 1.18 -8.52
CA PRO A 13 0.52 0.03 -8.37
C PRO A 13 0.43 -0.92 -9.57
N GLY A 14 1.57 -1.36 -10.08
CA GLY A 14 1.65 -2.38 -11.12
C GLY A 14 1.55 -3.79 -10.54
N ARG A 15 0.87 -4.69 -11.24
CA ARG A 15 0.85 -6.13 -10.94
C ARG A 15 1.46 -6.91 -12.08
N ARG A 16 2.34 -7.85 -11.75
CA ARG A 16 2.89 -8.76 -12.77
C ARG A 16 2.06 -10.03 -12.84
N ASN A 17 1.20 -10.08 -13.84
CA ASN A 17 0.31 -11.20 -14.10
C ASN A 17 0.98 -12.22 -15.03
N ASN A 18 0.66 -13.49 -14.79
CA ASN A 18 1.06 -14.60 -15.65
C ASN A 18 -0.13 -15.54 -15.89
N PRO A 19 -0.21 -16.15 -17.09
CA PRO A 19 -1.19 -17.17 -17.38
C PRO A 19 -0.85 -18.46 -16.61
N PRO A 20 -1.79 -19.43 -16.55
CA PRO A 20 -1.46 -20.78 -16.09
C PRO A 20 -0.41 -21.40 -17.01
N GLY A 21 0.54 -22.13 -16.46
CA GLY A 21 1.63 -22.71 -17.25
C GLY A 21 2.43 -23.78 -16.55
N GLN A 22 3.53 -24.18 -17.17
CA GLN A 22 4.52 -25.10 -16.61
C GLN A 22 5.93 -24.59 -16.85
N GLU A 23 6.77 -24.65 -15.82
CA GLU A 23 8.19 -24.29 -15.89
C GLU A 23 9.01 -25.39 -15.20
N ASN A 24 10.01 -25.95 -15.89
CA ASN A 24 10.83 -27.06 -15.39
C ASN A 24 9.99 -28.25 -14.85
N GLY A 25 8.86 -28.56 -15.50
CA GLY A 25 7.96 -29.65 -15.12
C GLY A 25 7.07 -29.36 -13.90
N LYS A 26 7.10 -28.14 -13.34
CA LYS A 26 6.23 -27.72 -12.23
C LYS A 26 5.13 -26.79 -12.73
N LYS A 27 3.92 -26.94 -12.18
CA LYS A 27 2.80 -26.01 -12.43
C LYS A 27 3.21 -24.61 -11.97
N VAL A 28 3.10 -23.65 -12.87
CA VAL A 28 3.16 -22.22 -12.56
C VAL A 28 1.73 -21.77 -12.28
N PRO A 29 1.40 -21.41 -11.03
CA PRO A 29 0.04 -21.03 -10.70
C PRO A 29 -0.31 -19.68 -11.33
N PRO A 30 -1.53 -19.51 -11.86
CA PRO A 30 -1.93 -18.28 -12.54
C PRO A 30 -2.07 -17.10 -11.57
N LEU A 31 -1.83 -15.89 -12.08
CA LEU A 31 -2.11 -14.62 -11.41
C LEU A 31 -2.87 -13.63 -12.31
N SER A 32 -3.25 -14.03 -13.52
CA SER A 32 -3.89 -13.17 -14.52
C SER A 32 -5.41 -12.99 -14.33
N VAL A 33 -5.86 -12.88 -13.09
CA VAL A 33 -7.30 -12.70 -12.74
C VAL A 33 -7.77 -11.24 -12.83
N TYR A 34 -6.83 -10.30 -12.94
CA TYR A 34 -7.13 -8.87 -13.01
C TYR A 34 -7.45 -8.42 -14.44
N ASN A 35 -8.44 -7.55 -14.57
CA ASN A 35 -8.72 -6.80 -15.80
C ASN A 35 -7.82 -5.54 -15.91
N PRO A 36 -7.95 -4.69 -16.94
CA PRO A 36 -7.00 -3.59 -17.16
C PRO A 36 -6.84 -2.60 -16.00
N ILE A 37 -7.89 -2.33 -15.21
CA ILE A 37 -7.81 -1.43 -14.06
C ILE A 37 -8.69 -1.95 -12.93
N HIS A 38 -8.07 -2.26 -11.79
CA HIS A 38 -8.77 -2.59 -10.56
C HIS A 38 -8.59 -1.50 -9.51
N TYR A 39 -9.66 -1.20 -8.78
CA TYR A 39 -9.64 -0.40 -7.56
C TYR A 39 -9.79 -1.32 -6.36
N GLN A 40 -8.92 -1.18 -5.36
CA GLN A 40 -9.05 -1.92 -4.12
C GLN A 40 -9.16 -0.92 -2.97
N GLU A 41 -10.14 -1.18 -2.11
CA GLU A 41 -10.21 -0.50 -0.82
C GLU A 41 -8.99 -0.90 0.02
N LEU A 42 -8.67 -0.09 1.03
CA LEU A 42 -7.41 -0.23 1.78
C LEU A 42 -7.19 -1.63 2.37
N PRO A 43 -8.20 -2.36 2.89
CA PRO A 43 -7.98 -3.71 3.39
C PRO A 43 -7.48 -4.67 2.30
N GLU A 44 -8.17 -4.77 1.16
CA GLU A 44 -7.77 -5.63 0.04
C GLU A 44 -6.42 -5.20 -0.55
N LEU A 45 -6.22 -3.89 -0.72
CA LEU A 45 -4.95 -3.33 -1.20
C LEU A 45 -3.79 -3.74 -0.29
N PHE A 46 -3.98 -3.69 1.03
CA PHE A 46 -2.93 -4.05 1.98
C PHE A 46 -2.73 -5.56 2.09
N MET A 47 -3.74 -6.40 1.81
CA MET A 47 -3.49 -7.84 1.67
C MET A 47 -2.49 -8.11 0.54
N ASP A 48 -2.63 -7.38 -0.58
CA ASP A 48 -1.71 -7.48 -1.70
C ASP A 48 -0.35 -6.86 -1.41
N PHE A 49 -0.28 -5.72 -0.74
CA PHE A 49 1.01 -5.12 -0.36
C PHE A 49 1.79 -5.97 0.65
N ILE A 50 1.11 -6.60 1.60
CA ILE A 50 1.72 -7.55 2.55
C ILE A 50 2.32 -8.74 1.79
N SER A 51 1.59 -9.23 0.79
CA SER A 51 1.93 -10.49 0.11
C SER A 51 2.89 -10.30 -1.07
N SER A 52 2.78 -9.18 -1.80
CA SER A 52 3.55 -8.82 -3.00
C SER A 52 3.83 -10.03 -3.90
N LEU A 53 2.75 -10.64 -4.38
CA LEU A 53 2.81 -11.92 -5.09
C LEU A 53 3.37 -11.78 -6.50
N THR A 54 4.12 -12.78 -6.94
CA THR A 54 4.74 -12.84 -8.26
C THR A 54 4.72 -14.26 -8.82
N GLY A 55 4.54 -14.36 -10.14
CA GLY A 55 4.54 -15.64 -10.86
C GLY A 55 5.93 -16.22 -11.13
N LYS A 56 7.01 -15.42 -10.96
CA LYS A 56 8.40 -15.92 -11.09
C LYS A 56 8.86 -16.53 -9.78
N SER A 57 9.65 -17.61 -9.87
CA SER A 57 10.17 -18.37 -8.72
C SER A 57 9.07 -18.88 -7.77
N PRO A 58 8.17 -19.77 -8.26
CA PRO A 58 7.10 -20.32 -7.43
C PRO A 58 7.69 -20.99 -6.18
N SER A 59 7.10 -20.72 -5.03
CA SER A 59 7.43 -21.45 -3.82
C SER A 59 6.90 -22.89 -3.91
N THR A 60 7.34 -23.79 -3.02
CA THR A 60 6.83 -25.19 -2.99
C THR A 60 5.31 -25.28 -2.80
N THR A 61 4.64 -24.20 -2.37
CA THR A 61 3.22 -24.18 -2.01
C THR A 61 2.38 -23.12 -2.74
N GLY A 62 2.89 -22.45 -3.78
CA GLY A 62 2.12 -21.43 -4.53
C GLY A 62 2.99 -20.35 -5.18
N ALA A 63 2.39 -19.20 -5.52
CA ALA A 63 3.10 -18.03 -6.03
C ALA A 63 4.34 -17.66 -5.19
N GLY A 64 5.31 -17.03 -5.85
CA GLY A 64 6.42 -16.37 -5.15
C GLY A 64 5.90 -15.12 -4.43
N SER A 65 6.63 -14.68 -3.41
CA SER A 65 6.38 -13.41 -2.71
C SER A 65 7.67 -12.60 -2.73
N GLU A 66 7.57 -11.31 -3.04
CA GLU A 66 8.68 -10.35 -2.96
C GLU A 66 8.80 -9.74 -1.54
N GLY A 67 8.00 -10.22 -0.59
CA GLY A 67 7.87 -9.67 0.76
C GLY A 67 7.08 -8.35 0.78
N ALA A 68 6.73 -7.87 1.97
CA ALA A 68 5.91 -6.67 2.12
C ALA A 68 6.46 -5.48 1.32
N LEU A 69 5.58 -4.84 0.55
CA LEU A 69 5.88 -3.67 -0.29
C LEU A 69 7.02 -3.92 -1.30
N THR A 70 7.23 -5.17 -1.74
CA THR A 70 8.37 -5.62 -2.55
C THR A 70 9.75 -5.36 -1.93
N LYS A 71 9.80 -5.17 -0.61
CA LYS A 71 11.02 -4.83 0.14
C LYS A 71 11.67 -6.02 0.83
N GLY A 72 11.22 -7.26 0.61
CA GLY A 72 11.77 -8.46 1.27
C GLY A 72 13.30 -8.55 1.20
N PRO A 73 13.94 -8.33 0.04
CA PRO A 73 15.42 -8.35 -0.08
C PRO A 73 16.15 -7.12 0.47
N PHE A 74 15.42 -6.07 0.87
CA PHE A 74 15.99 -4.74 1.16
C PHE A 74 15.64 -4.21 2.55
N ASN A 75 14.81 -4.91 3.32
CA ASN A 75 14.43 -4.51 4.67
C ASN A 75 15.18 -5.35 5.72
N MET A 76 16.06 -4.70 6.47
CA MET A 76 16.83 -5.32 7.56
C MET A 76 16.10 -5.26 8.92
N LEU A 77 14.88 -4.71 8.96
CA LEU A 77 14.02 -4.60 10.14
C LEU A 77 12.73 -5.43 9.94
N LEU A 78 11.89 -5.47 10.98
CA LEU A 78 10.58 -6.12 10.90
C LEU A 78 9.69 -5.40 9.86
N PRO A 79 9.16 -6.09 8.83
CA PRO A 79 8.36 -5.47 7.78
C PRO A 79 7.07 -4.79 8.27
N VAL A 80 6.57 -5.20 9.44
CA VAL A 80 5.37 -4.62 10.06
C VAL A 80 5.50 -3.10 10.30
N HIS A 81 6.72 -2.60 10.58
CA HIS A 81 6.94 -1.17 10.77
C HIS A 81 6.73 -0.39 9.47
N ASP A 82 7.18 -0.93 8.34
CA ASP A 82 6.93 -0.33 7.03
C ASP A 82 5.45 -0.39 6.68
N LEU A 83 4.77 -1.50 6.97
CA LEU A 83 3.33 -1.65 6.73
C LEU A 83 2.49 -0.67 7.53
N ASN A 84 2.81 -0.47 8.81
CA ASN A 84 2.15 0.52 9.67
C ASN A 84 2.27 1.93 9.08
N GLN A 85 3.49 2.32 8.66
CA GLN A 85 3.76 3.63 8.07
C GLN A 85 3.10 3.79 6.70
N ALA A 86 3.16 2.76 5.87
CA ALA A 86 2.50 2.75 4.58
C ALA A 86 1.00 2.93 4.75
N LEU A 87 0.33 2.13 5.59
CA LEU A 87 -1.12 2.22 5.76
C LEU A 87 -1.54 3.60 6.27
N LEU A 88 -0.84 4.13 7.27
CA LEU A 88 -1.08 5.49 7.74
C LEU A 88 -0.93 6.54 6.62
N SER A 89 0.04 6.40 5.73
CA SER A 89 0.18 7.34 4.61
C SER A 89 -1.03 7.35 3.67
N TYR A 90 -1.64 6.19 3.41
CA TYR A 90 -2.85 6.09 2.58
C TYR A 90 -4.06 6.67 3.31
N ILE A 91 -4.27 6.30 4.58
CA ILE A 91 -5.41 6.77 5.39
C ILE A 91 -5.36 8.28 5.59
N LEU A 92 -4.22 8.82 6.03
CA LEU A 92 -4.08 10.24 6.37
C LEU A 92 -4.08 11.13 5.13
N GLY A 93 -3.48 10.63 4.03
CA GLY A 93 -3.43 11.31 2.74
C GLY A 93 -4.71 11.18 1.92
N GLY A 94 -5.64 10.30 2.31
CA GLY A 94 -6.85 10.01 1.55
C GLY A 94 -6.54 9.42 0.17
N TYR A 95 -5.46 8.63 0.06
CA TYR A 95 -5.04 8.05 -1.21
C TYR A 95 -5.84 6.79 -1.55
N ASN A 96 -6.34 6.77 -2.78
CA ASN A 96 -6.90 5.59 -3.42
C ASN A 96 -5.86 4.97 -4.35
N ALA A 97 -5.90 3.64 -4.51
CA ALA A 97 -4.99 2.92 -5.38
C ALA A 97 -5.73 2.19 -6.50
N PHE A 98 -5.27 2.43 -7.73
CA PHE A 98 -5.78 1.75 -8.92
C PHE A 98 -4.68 0.92 -9.54
N SER A 99 -4.82 -0.39 -9.45
CA SER A 99 -3.81 -1.30 -9.94
C SER A 99 -3.98 -1.65 -11.41
N THR A 100 -2.85 -1.89 -12.06
CA THR A 100 -2.81 -2.19 -13.50
C THR A 100 -2.02 -3.47 -13.75
N PRO A 101 -2.52 -4.42 -14.57
CA PRO A 101 -1.79 -5.61 -14.91
C PRO A 101 -0.68 -5.30 -15.93
N ALA A 102 0.45 -5.97 -15.75
CA ALA A 102 1.51 -6.14 -16.72
C ALA A 102 1.68 -7.63 -17.01
N GLY A 103 2.12 -7.99 -18.20
CA GLY A 103 2.27 -9.36 -18.65
C GLY A 103 0.99 -9.88 -19.31
N HIS A 104 -0.03 -10.26 -18.54
CA HIS A 104 -1.25 -10.89 -19.07
C HIS A 104 -2.56 -10.40 -18.42
N ILE A 105 -3.64 -10.44 -19.20
CA ILE A 105 -5.03 -10.35 -18.73
C ILE A 105 -5.74 -11.64 -19.10
N GLY A 106 -6.15 -12.41 -18.11
CA GLY A 106 -6.59 -13.78 -18.30
C GLY A 106 -5.48 -14.70 -18.85
N PRO A 107 -5.80 -15.96 -19.18
CA PRO A 107 -4.84 -16.91 -19.73
C PRO A 107 -4.40 -16.61 -21.18
N ASN A 108 -5.21 -15.88 -21.96
CA ASN A 108 -5.07 -15.87 -23.42
C ASN A 108 -4.55 -14.54 -23.99
N LEU A 109 -4.58 -13.44 -23.23
CA LEU A 109 -4.12 -12.14 -23.71
C LEU A 109 -2.83 -11.70 -23.01
N ARG A 110 -1.77 -11.62 -23.80
CA ARG A 110 -0.52 -10.97 -23.42
C ARG A 110 -0.63 -9.47 -23.68
N VAL A 111 -0.41 -8.66 -22.65
CA VAL A 111 -0.44 -7.20 -22.70
C VAL A 111 0.92 -6.54 -22.41
N ASP A 112 1.94 -7.33 -22.02
CA ASP A 112 3.27 -6.86 -21.62
C ASP A 112 3.20 -5.58 -20.75
N HIS A 113 3.51 -4.41 -21.29
CA HIS A 113 3.41 -3.13 -20.57
C HIS A 113 2.44 -2.13 -21.21
N ASP A 114 1.62 -2.56 -22.17
CA ASP A 114 0.73 -1.69 -22.93
C ASP A 114 -0.25 -0.96 -22.00
N ILE A 115 -0.81 -1.69 -21.02
CA ILE A 115 -1.70 -1.11 -20.01
C ILE A 115 -0.92 -0.21 -19.03
N SER A 116 0.29 -0.61 -18.63
CA SER A 116 1.12 0.16 -17.70
C SER A 116 1.48 1.55 -18.25
N ILE A 117 1.62 1.67 -19.58
CA ILE A 117 1.91 2.94 -20.25
C ILE A 117 0.62 3.75 -20.46
N LEU A 118 -0.48 3.08 -20.78
CA LEU A 118 -1.77 3.72 -21.04
C LEU A 118 -2.36 4.42 -19.81
N VAL A 119 -2.32 3.77 -18.65
CA VAL A 119 -3.08 4.23 -17.48
C VAL A 119 -2.60 5.58 -16.93
N PRO A 120 -1.29 5.88 -16.81
CA PRO A 120 -0.84 7.22 -16.42
C PRO A 120 -1.28 8.32 -17.39
N GLU A 121 -1.25 8.05 -18.70
CA GLU A 121 -1.74 8.99 -19.73
C GLU A 121 -3.23 9.27 -19.55
N LEU A 122 -4.03 8.25 -19.28
CA LEU A 122 -5.46 8.40 -19.01
C LEU A 122 -5.69 9.17 -17.72
N TRP A 123 -5.05 8.76 -16.61
CA TRP A 123 -5.23 9.36 -15.31
C TRP A 123 -4.91 10.86 -15.31
N SER A 124 -3.89 11.28 -16.05
CA SER A 124 -3.53 12.69 -16.17
C SER A 124 -4.61 13.56 -16.83
N ARG A 125 -5.48 12.97 -17.65
CA ARG A 125 -6.56 13.63 -18.41
C ARG A 125 -7.92 13.58 -17.73
N LEU A 126 -8.02 12.86 -16.61
CA LEU A 126 -9.21 12.86 -15.77
C LEU A 126 -9.13 14.01 -14.77
N SER A 127 -10.25 14.62 -14.41
CA SER A 127 -10.34 15.51 -13.25
C SER A 127 -10.15 14.73 -11.94
N ALA A 128 -10.06 15.44 -10.81
CA ALA A 128 -10.00 14.80 -9.50
C ALA A 128 -11.29 14.02 -9.19
N GLU A 129 -12.46 14.55 -9.57
CA GLU A 129 -13.76 13.90 -9.38
C GLU A 129 -13.90 12.65 -10.25
N GLU A 130 -13.51 12.72 -11.53
CA GLU A 130 -13.54 11.56 -12.46
C GLU A 130 -12.62 10.41 -12.02
N ARG A 131 -11.66 10.67 -11.12
CA ARG A 131 -10.75 9.65 -10.55
C ARG A 131 -11.18 9.13 -9.20
N GLU A 132 -12.26 9.66 -8.62
CA GLU A 132 -12.68 9.29 -7.28
C GLU A 132 -13.46 7.96 -7.29
N PRO A 133 -13.07 6.94 -6.50
CA PRO A 133 -13.73 5.64 -6.53
C PRO A 133 -15.22 5.70 -6.28
N LYS A 134 -15.68 6.53 -5.34
CA LYS A 134 -17.12 6.70 -5.07
C LYS A 134 -17.88 7.16 -6.31
N HIS A 135 -17.31 8.11 -7.06
CA HIS A 135 -17.89 8.58 -8.32
C HIS A 135 -17.95 7.43 -9.33
N LEU A 136 -16.81 6.79 -9.60
CA LEU A 136 -16.65 5.67 -10.54
C LEU A 136 -17.59 4.49 -10.25
N ILE A 137 -17.78 4.14 -8.97
CA ILE A 137 -18.69 3.07 -8.54
C ILE A 137 -20.15 3.52 -8.73
N SER A 138 -20.51 4.74 -8.27
CA SER A 138 -21.89 5.22 -8.34
C SER A 138 -22.43 5.32 -9.77
N GLU A 139 -21.55 5.63 -10.72
CA GLU A 139 -21.91 5.67 -12.13
C GLU A 139 -21.72 4.33 -12.84
N GLY A 140 -21.37 3.24 -12.15
CA GLY A 140 -21.18 1.91 -12.73
C GLY A 140 -20.00 1.80 -13.68
N ALA A 141 -19.04 2.73 -13.63
CA ALA A 141 -17.76 2.60 -14.33
C ALA A 141 -16.86 1.57 -13.64
N PHE A 142 -17.08 1.31 -12.35
CA PHE A 142 -16.47 0.22 -11.60
C PHE A 142 -17.54 -0.68 -10.97
N GLU A 143 -17.31 -1.99 -10.98
CA GLU A 143 -18.16 -3.00 -10.35
C GLU A 143 -17.37 -3.79 -9.30
N LYS A 144 -18.01 -4.14 -8.18
CA LYS A 144 -17.42 -4.98 -7.13
C LYS A 144 -17.37 -6.43 -7.59
N LEU A 145 -16.26 -7.11 -7.34
CA LEU A 145 -16.21 -8.58 -7.44
C LEU A 145 -16.76 -9.19 -6.16
N GLU A 146 -17.62 -10.20 -6.30
CA GLU A 146 -18.26 -10.87 -5.17
C GLU A 146 -17.78 -12.30 -5.06
N ASP A 147 -17.74 -12.81 -3.84
CA ASP A 147 -17.47 -14.23 -3.59
C ASP A 147 -18.52 -15.10 -4.28
N PHE A 148 -18.10 -16.24 -4.84
CA PHE A 148 -18.99 -17.14 -5.56
C PHE A 148 -18.65 -18.60 -5.30
N GLU A 149 -19.61 -19.51 -5.51
CA GLU A 149 -19.37 -20.94 -5.38
C GLU A 149 -18.87 -21.56 -6.69
N TYR A 150 -17.83 -22.37 -6.60
CA TYR A 150 -17.34 -23.19 -7.71
C TYR A 150 -16.97 -24.59 -7.20
N GLN A 151 -17.63 -25.62 -7.76
CA GLN A 151 -17.41 -27.02 -7.39
C GLN A 151 -17.52 -27.29 -5.87
N GLY A 152 -18.48 -26.66 -5.20
CA GLY A 152 -18.71 -26.81 -3.76
C GLY A 152 -17.75 -26.02 -2.86
N ASN A 153 -16.85 -25.20 -3.43
CA ASN A 153 -15.94 -24.34 -2.68
C ASN A 153 -16.33 -22.87 -2.88
N ILE A 154 -16.27 -22.08 -1.79
CA ILE A 154 -16.40 -20.63 -1.87
C ILE A 154 -15.09 -20.06 -2.42
N ILE A 155 -15.19 -19.28 -3.49
CA ILE A 155 -14.09 -18.60 -4.14
C ILE A 155 -14.11 -17.14 -3.68
N PRO A 156 -13.08 -16.69 -2.93
CA PRO A 156 -13.06 -15.37 -2.29
C PRO A 156 -12.66 -14.25 -3.26
N ALA A 157 -13.44 -14.07 -4.33
CA ALA A 157 -13.15 -13.08 -5.38
C ALA A 157 -13.28 -11.64 -4.92
N SER A 158 -14.00 -11.38 -3.83
CA SER A 158 -14.11 -10.05 -3.18
C SER A 158 -12.75 -9.43 -2.84
N ARG A 159 -11.72 -10.26 -2.62
CA ARG A 159 -10.35 -9.78 -2.37
C ARG A 159 -9.74 -9.03 -3.55
N LEU A 160 -10.27 -9.19 -4.76
CA LEU A 160 -9.83 -8.46 -5.95
C LEU A 160 -10.41 -7.03 -6.02
N GLY A 161 -11.30 -6.67 -5.08
CA GLY A 161 -11.92 -5.35 -4.98
C GLY A 161 -12.91 -5.09 -6.12
N TYR A 162 -12.72 -3.96 -6.78
CA TYR A 162 -13.54 -3.50 -7.90
C TYR A 162 -12.72 -3.51 -9.18
N ARG A 163 -13.42 -3.62 -10.31
CA ARG A 163 -12.79 -3.56 -11.64
C ARG A 163 -13.52 -2.61 -12.56
N MET A 164 -12.80 -2.04 -13.52
CA MET A 164 -13.41 -1.19 -14.54
C MET A 164 -14.40 -1.98 -15.41
N THR A 165 -15.45 -1.31 -15.89
CA THR A 165 -16.47 -1.88 -16.76
C THR A 165 -16.42 -1.26 -18.16
N GLU A 166 -17.24 -1.75 -19.09
CA GLU A 166 -17.40 -1.16 -20.42
C GLU A 166 -17.86 0.32 -20.35
N ARG A 167 -18.57 0.69 -19.28
CA ARG A 167 -19.00 2.07 -19.05
C ARG A 167 -17.82 3.01 -18.78
N PHE A 168 -16.77 2.52 -18.13
CA PHE A 168 -15.52 3.26 -17.99
C PHE A 168 -14.87 3.47 -19.36
N CYS A 169 -14.83 2.43 -20.21
CA CYS A 169 -14.30 2.55 -21.57
C CYS A 169 -15.01 3.67 -22.34
N TYR A 170 -16.33 3.61 -22.39
CA TYR A 170 -17.16 4.59 -23.09
C TYR A 170 -16.95 6.03 -22.60
N LYS A 171 -16.88 6.25 -21.28
CA LYS A 171 -16.79 7.60 -20.71
C LYS A 171 -15.39 8.22 -20.79
N TYR A 172 -14.35 7.40 -20.60
CA TYR A 172 -13.02 7.93 -20.29
C TYR A 172 -11.98 7.63 -21.36
N LEU A 173 -12.07 6.51 -22.07
CA LEU A 173 -11.07 6.16 -23.08
C LEU A 173 -11.12 7.05 -24.32
N GLY A 174 -12.24 7.76 -24.56
CA GLY A 174 -12.36 8.76 -25.63
C GLY A 174 -11.41 9.96 -25.47
N LYS A 175 -10.78 10.12 -24.30
CA LYS A 175 -9.72 11.11 -24.06
C LYS A 175 -8.37 10.70 -24.69
N ILE A 176 -8.26 9.48 -25.21
CA ILE A 176 -7.05 8.91 -25.82
C ILE A 176 -7.35 8.30 -27.20
N PHE A 177 -8.43 7.53 -27.30
CA PHE A 177 -8.77 6.73 -28.49
C PHE A 177 -10.00 7.26 -29.20
N ASP A 178 -9.99 7.21 -30.53
CA ASP A 178 -11.12 7.62 -31.37
C ASP A 178 -12.32 6.67 -31.23
N GLU A 179 -12.06 5.36 -31.07
CA GLU A 179 -13.07 4.31 -30.91
C GLU A 179 -12.93 3.63 -29.53
N PRO A 180 -13.36 4.29 -28.44
CA PRO A 180 -13.11 3.81 -27.07
C PRO A 180 -13.78 2.48 -26.73
N GLN A 181 -14.87 2.12 -27.42
CA GLN A 181 -15.62 0.89 -27.18
C GLN A 181 -14.91 -0.37 -27.70
N THR A 182 -14.00 -0.22 -28.67
CA THR A 182 -13.29 -1.37 -29.26
C THR A 182 -11.94 -1.64 -28.61
N VAL A 183 -11.52 -0.81 -27.64
CA VAL A 183 -10.21 -0.94 -26.98
C VAL A 183 -10.15 -2.21 -26.12
N PHE A 184 -11.20 -2.47 -25.34
CA PHE A 184 -11.29 -3.65 -24.47
C PHE A 184 -12.62 -4.37 -24.67
N GLU A 185 -12.56 -5.54 -25.30
CA GLU A 185 -13.71 -6.44 -25.45
C GLU A 185 -14.14 -7.05 -24.10
N ASP A 186 -15.37 -7.58 -24.05
CA ASP A 186 -15.96 -8.13 -22.81
C ASP A 186 -15.10 -9.22 -22.16
N TRP A 187 -14.41 -10.06 -22.94
CA TRP A 187 -13.53 -11.12 -22.40
C TRP A 187 -12.20 -10.59 -21.84
N ILE A 188 -11.82 -9.35 -22.15
CA ILE A 188 -10.69 -8.63 -21.54
C ILE A 188 -11.14 -7.97 -20.23
N LEU A 189 -12.31 -7.33 -20.25
CA LEU A 189 -12.92 -6.70 -19.07
C LEU A 189 -13.34 -7.74 -18.02
N LYS A 190 -13.66 -8.95 -18.47
CA LYS A 190 -14.08 -10.11 -17.67
C LYS A 190 -13.18 -11.32 -17.94
N PRO A 191 -11.96 -11.37 -17.38
CA PRO A 191 -10.99 -12.43 -17.63
C PRO A 191 -11.51 -13.85 -17.36
N GLU A 192 -12.49 -14.00 -16.47
CA GLU A 192 -13.19 -15.26 -16.18
C GLU A 192 -13.87 -15.88 -17.42
N ARG A 193 -14.18 -15.08 -18.45
CA ARG A 193 -14.76 -15.57 -19.71
C ARG A 193 -13.76 -16.29 -20.60
N GLN A 194 -12.46 -16.03 -20.40
CA GLN A 194 -11.40 -16.74 -21.13
C GLN A 194 -11.22 -18.17 -20.61
N SER A 195 -11.29 -18.33 -19.28
CA SER A 195 -11.32 -19.63 -18.59
C SER A 195 -11.70 -19.43 -17.13
N LEU A 196 -12.88 -19.91 -16.74
CA LEU A 196 -13.35 -19.85 -15.36
C LEU A 196 -12.45 -20.68 -14.43
N GLU A 197 -11.93 -21.82 -14.90
CA GLU A 197 -11.02 -22.66 -14.13
C GLU A 197 -9.71 -21.92 -13.80
N ALA A 198 -9.09 -21.26 -14.79
CA ALA A 198 -7.86 -20.50 -14.56
C ALA A 198 -8.11 -19.28 -13.64
N PHE A 199 -9.29 -18.66 -13.75
CA PHE A 199 -9.69 -17.55 -12.89
C PHE A 199 -9.84 -17.99 -11.43
N VAL A 200 -10.53 -19.11 -11.18
CA VAL A 200 -10.69 -19.70 -9.86
C VAL A 200 -9.34 -20.12 -9.27
N ASP A 201 -8.50 -20.83 -10.04
CA ASP A 201 -7.17 -21.25 -9.61
C ASP A 201 -6.28 -20.03 -9.24
N GLY A 202 -6.43 -18.93 -9.98
CA GLY A 202 -5.70 -17.68 -9.71
C GLY A 202 -6.14 -16.98 -8.43
N ILE A 203 -7.45 -16.91 -8.17
CA ILE A 203 -7.97 -16.35 -6.91
C ILE A 203 -7.51 -17.20 -5.72
N LEU A 204 -7.63 -18.52 -5.81
CA LEU A 204 -7.17 -19.42 -4.76
C LEU A 204 -5.65 -19.31 -4.54
N ASN A 205 -4.86 -19.18 -5.59
CA ASN A 205 -3.42 -18.92 -5.50
C ASN A 205 -3.12 -17.61 -4.75
N ILE A 206 -3.83 -16.52 -5.06
CA ILE A 206 -3.70 -15.23 -4.37
C ILE A 206 -4.00 -15.40 -2.88
N THR A 207 -5.13 -16.03 -2.55
CA THR A 207 -5.56 -16.18 -1.15
C THR A 207 -4.66 -17.09 -0.32
N ASN A 208 -4.12 -18.15 -0.92
CA ASN A 208 -3.09 -18.98 -0.30
C ASN A 208 -1.78 -18.21 -0.10
N GLY A 209 -1.41 -17.35 -1.06
CA GLY A 209 -0.30 -16.41 -0.93
C GLY A 209 -0.49 -15.45 0.24
N HIS A 210 -1.69 -14.88 0.39
CA HIS A 210 -2.06 -14.01 1.52
C HIS A 210 -1.89 -14.75 2.85
N LYS A 211 -2.44 -15.97 2.95
CA LYS A 211 -2.34 -16.78 4.16
C LYS A 211 -0.88 -17.05 4.53
N LYS A 212 -0.07 -17.46 3.56
CA LYS A 212 1.35 -17.75 3.78
C LYS A 212 2.13 -16.51 4.23
N ALA A 213 1.92 -15.37 3.56
CA ALA A 213 2.59 -14.13 3.92
C ALA A 213 2.20 -13.68 5.35
N ALA A 214 0.92 -13.79 5.70
CA ALA A 214 0.44 -13.39 7.02
C ALA A 214 0.96 -14.29 8.15
N LEU A 215 1.06 -15.61 7.93
CA LEU A 215 1.57 -16.55 8.94
C LEU A 215 2.98 -16.20 9.43
N SER A 216 3.85 -15.68 8.55
CA SER A 216 5.22 -15.29 8.94
C SER A 216 5.25 -14.23 10.05
N TYR A 217 4.26 -13.33 10.12
CA TYR A 217 4.18 -12.31 11.19
C TYR A 217 3.80 -12.88 12.55
N PHE A 218 3.17 -14.05 12.57
CA PHE A 218 2.88 -14.79 13.80
C PHE A 218 4.10 -15.64 14.22
N GLU A 219 4.81 -16.23 13.24
CA GLU A 219 6.00 -17.04 13.49
C GLU A 219 7.14 -16.26 14.14
N ASP A 220 7.34 -15.00 13.72
CA ASP A 220 8.39 -14.12 14.27
C ASP A 220 7.88 -13.16 15.36
N SER A 221 6.61 -13.28 15.75
CA SER A 221 5.91 -12.40 16.72
C SER A 221 5.88 -10.91 16.31
N SER A 222 6.17 -10.56 15.06
CA SER A 222 6.11 -9.17 14.59
C SER A 222 4.69 -8.62 14.54
N ILE A 223 3.67 -9.48 14.54
CA ILE A 223 2.26 -9.12 14.74
C ILE A 223 2.04 -8.24 15.97
N ASP A 224 2.87 -8.36 17.01
CA ASP A 224 2.72 -7.58 18.24
C ASP A 224 3.00 -6.09 18.05
N TYR A 225 3.72 -5.73 16.99
CA TYR A 225 4.00 -4.35 16.61
C TYR A 225 3.04 -3.80 15.55
N ALA A 226 2.07 -4.61 15.06
CA ALA A 226 1.10 -4.16 14.08
C ALA A 226 0.11 -3.16 14.70
N ILE A 227 -0.15 -2.05 13.98
CA ILE A 227 -1.27 -1.17 14.30
C ILE A 227 -2.61 -1.93 14.15
N PRO A 228 -3.68 -1.53 14.86
CA PRO A 228 -4.94 -2.29 14.88
C PRO A 228 -5.46 -2.76 13.51
N PRO A 229 -5.56 -1.90 12.47
CA PRO A 229 -6.05 -2.36 11.16
C PRO A 229 -5.14 -3.40 10.48
N ILE A 230 -3.80 -3.27 10.61
CA ILE A 230 -2.87 -4.28 10.07
C ILE A 230 -2.97 -5.58 10.86
N ARG A 231 -3.11 -5.51 12.20
CA ARG A 231 -3.28 -6.69 13.04
C ARG A 231 -4.53 -7.48 12.64
N ALA A 232 -5.68 -6.79 12.55
CA ALA A 232 -6.93 -7.40 12.10
C ALA A 232 -6.79 -8.06 10.72
N LEU A 233 -6.14 -7.37 9.78
CA LEU A 233 -5.92 -7.87 8.43
C LEU A 233 -5.04 -9.13 8.39
N LEU A 234 -3.94 -9.15 9.15
CA LEU A 234 -3.05 -10.31 9.25
C LEU A 234 -3.78 -11.54 9.84
N HIS A 235 -4.63 -11.34 10.85
CA HIS A 235 -5.48 -12.41 11.37
C HIS A 235 -6.48 -12.93 10.32
N ILE A 236 -7.17 -12.04 9.60
CA ILE A 236 -8.11 -12.43 8.54
C ILE A 236 -7.39 -13.19 7.41
N MET A 237 -6.19 -12.75 7.02
CA MET A 237 -5.39 -13.41 6.00
C MET A 237 -4.93 -14.81 6.45
N ALA A 238 -4.43 -14.94 7.68
CA ALA A 238 -3.87 -16.19 8.21
C ALA A 238 -4.95 -17.22 8.60
N PHE A 239 -6.02 -16.76 9.26
CA PHE A 239 -6.99 -17.60 9.97
C PHE A 239 -8.43 -17.43 9.47
N GLY A 240 -8.67 -16.54 8.51
CA GLY A 240 -9.99 -16.30 7.90
C GLY A 240 -10.87 -15.31 8.65
N SER A 241 -10.57 -15.01 9.92
CA SER A 241 -11.31 -14.01 10.71
C SER A 241 -10.42 -13.36 11.77
N TYR A 242 -10.87 -12.22 12.28
CA TYR A 242 -10.32 -11.55 13.46
C TYR A 242 -11.45 -11.38 14.48
N GLU A 243 -11.37 -12.05 15.63
CA GLU A 243 -12.42 -12.02 16.65
C GLU A 243 -13.81 -12.43 16.12
N GLY A 244 -13.85 -13.33 15.12
CA GLY A 244 -15.09 -13.76 14.45
C GLY A 244 -15.57 -12.81 13.35
N LEU A 245 -14.89 -11.67 13.15
CA LEU A 245 -15.19 -10.70 12.10
C LEU A 245 -14.43 -11.01 10.80
N MET A 246 -15.06 -10.70 9.67
CA MET A 246 -14.49 -10.85 8.33
C MET A 246 -14.04 -9.50 7.77
N VAL A 247 -13.35 -9.49 6.63
CA VAL A 247 -12.88 -8.23 6.01
C VAL A 247 -14.03 -7.26 5.69
N GLU A 248 -15.20 -7.80 5.36
CA GLU A 248 -16.41 -7.03 5.06
C GLU A 248 -17.16 -6.53 6.30
N SER A 249 -16.79 -6.98 7.50
CA SER A 249 -17.43 -6.52 8.73
C SER A 249 -17.24 -5.01 8.90
N PRO A 250 -18.30 -4.23 9.14
CA PRO A 250 -18.21 -2.77 9.33
C PRO A 250 -17.18 -2.37 10.39
N GLU A 251 -17.05 -3.16 11.45
CA GLU A 251 -16.08 -2.97 12.53
C GLU A 251 -14.62 -3.10 12.06
N ILE A 252 -14.36 -3.93 11.05
CA ILE A 252 -13.03 -4.04 10.42
C ILE A 252 -12.84 -2.86 9.46
N ARG A 253 -13.82 -2.57 8.61
CA ARG A 253 -13.77 -1.47 7.64
C ARG A 253 -13.53 -0.12 8.31
N HIS A 254 -14.22 0.18 9.41
CA HIS A 254 -14.07 1.45 10.14
C HIS A 254 -12.67 1.68 10.71
N GLN A 255 -11.85 0.63 10.93
CA GLN A 255 -10.47 0.81 11.40
C GLN A 255 -9.57 1.48 10.35
N PHE A 256 -10.01 1.54 9.10
CA PHE A 256 -9.31 2.18 7.99
C PHE A 256 -9.79 3.62 7.74
N ASP A 257 -10.81 4.08 8.47
CA ASP A 257 -11.33 5.43 8.32
C ASP A 257 -10.40 6.47 8.95
N ARG A 258 -10.14 7.54 8.21
CA ARG A 258 -9.24 8.62 8.64
C ARG A 258 -9.60 9.22 9.98
N GLU A 259 -10.88 9.50 10.21
CA GLU A 259 -11.36 10.12 11.45
C GLU A 259 -11.25 9.17 12.65
N VAL A 260 -11.45 7.87 12.43
CA VAL A 260 -11.24 6.83 13.46
C VAL A 260 -9.76 6.74 13.81
N VAL A 261 -8.88 6.76 12.83
CA VAL A 261 -7.42 6.75 13.07
C VAL A 261 -6.97 8.01 13.82
N ILE A 262 -7.35 9.20 13.37
CA ILE A 262 -6.88 10.46 13.97
C ILE A 262 -7.35 10.63 15.41
N SER A 263 -8.54 10.12 15.75
CA SER A 263 -9.07 10.18 17.11
C SER A 263 -8.56 9.06 18.03
N SER A 264 -7.79 8.10 17.52
CA SER A 264 -7.35 6.93 18.28
C SER A 264 -6.16 7.19 19.21
N ASP A 265 -6.16 6.52 20.35
CA ASP A 265 -5.05 6.56 21.32
C ASP A 265 -3.76 5.97 20.74
N TRP A 266 -3.86 4.94 19.90
CA TRP A 266 -2.69 4.32 19.29
C TRP A 266 -2.01 5.30 18.31
N TYR A 267 -2.77 6.06 17.52
CA TYR A 267 -2.20 7.08 16.63
C TYR A 267 -1.57 8.22 17.43
N LYS A 268 -2.27 8.72 18.45
CA LYS A 268 -1.72 9.73 19.38
C LYS A 268 -0.41 9.27 20.02
N SER A 269 -0.31 8.00 20.40
CA SER A 269 0.92 7.41 20.95
C SER A 269 2.08 7.48 19.96
N ARG A 270 1.85 7.30 18.66
CA ARG A 270 2.88 7.47 17.62
C ARG A 270 3.36 8.90 17.52
N LEU A 271 2.47 9.89 17.66
CA LEU A 271 2.83 11.31 17.64
C LEU A 271 3.68 11.67 18.86
N ILE A 272 3.31 11.16 20.04
CA ILE A 272 4.11 11.30 21.27
C ILE A 272 5.50 10.69 21.09
N ASN A 273 5.58 9.50 20.50
CA ASN A 273 6.87 8.88 20.21
C ASN A 273 7.70 9.75 19.25
N LYS A 274 7.09 10.30 18.20
CA LYS A 274 7.80 11.18 17.26
C LYS A 274 8.38 12.41 17.94
N GLN A 275 7.59 13.06 18.80
CA GLN A 275 8.06 14.20 19.58
C GLN A 275 9.28 13.84 20.43
N LYS A 276 9.20 12.73 21.18
CA LYS A 276 10.32 12.24 21.99
C LYS A 276 11.57 11.92 21.16
N VAL A 277 11.41 11.28 20.01
CA VAL A 277 12.52 11.00 19.07
C VAL A 277 13.23 12.29 18.65
N ASP A 278 12.46 13.34 18.35
CA ASP A 278 13.04 14.61 17.93
C ASP A 278 13.77 15.33 19.06
N VAL A 279 13.21 15.30 20.28
CA VAL A 279 13.85 15.84 21.49
C VAL A 279 15.17 15.09 21.75
N LEU A 280 15.15 13.76 21.81
CA LEU A 280 16.36 12.96 22.05
C LEU A 280 17.43 13.20 20.97
N ARG A 281 17.00 13.32 19.70
CA ARG A 281 17.90 13.59 18.59
C ARG A 281 18.57 14.96 18.72
N ILE A 282 17.80 16.02 19.02
CA ILE A 282 18.38 17.37 19.11
C ILE A 282 19.24 17.52 20.37
N GLU A 283 18.89 16.86 21.48
CA GLU A 283 19.74 16.82 22.68
C GLU A 283 21.10 16.18 22.37
N ARG A 284 21.11 15.05 21.66
CA ARG A 284 22.38 14.44 21.20
C ARG A 284 23.18 15.35 20.27
N ILE A 285 22.51 16.15 19.43
CA ILE A 285 23.19 17.15 18.58
C ILE A 285 23.82 18.25 19.45
N ILE A 286 23.09 18.76 20.44
CA ILE A 286 23.58 19.76 21.39
C ILE A 286 24.81 19.24 22.13
N GLU A 287 24.74 18.03 22.69
CA GLU A 287 25.86 17.39 23.39
C GLU A 287 27.09 17.26 22.50
N ASN A 288 26.91 16.81 21.25
CA ASN A 288 28.01 16.69 20.29
C ASN A 288 28.62 18.06 19.94
N LEU A 289 27.80 19.11 19.80
CA LEU A 289 28.28 20.46 19.54
C LEU A 289 29.07 21.01 20.74
N GLU A 290 28.56 20.84 21.96
CA GLU A 290 29.22 21.29 23.17
C GLU A 290 30.57 20.57 23.36
N GLN A 291 30.62 19.25 23.16
CA GLN A 291 31.87 18.49 23.19
C GLN A 291 32.87 18.96 22.12
N PHE A 292 32.39 19.20 20.89
CA PHE A 292 33.24 19.71 19.81
C PHE A 292 33.79 21.11 20.11
N MET A 293 32.99 21.97 20.76
CA MET A 293 33.35 23.35 21.05
C MET A 293 34.32 23.52 22.22
N VAL A 294 34.32 22.59 23.19
CA VAL A 294 35.25 22.62 24.33
C VAL A 294 36.69 22.32 23.92
N ASN A 295 36.91 21.59 22.81
CA ASN A 295 38.25 21.24 22.35
C ASN A 295 39.01 22.49 21.82
N PRO A 296 40.12 22.91 22.46
CA PRO A 296 40.87 24.10 22.06
C PRO A 296 41.42 24.05 20.62
N MET A 297 41.63 22.86 20.07
CA MET A 297 42.09 22.66 18.69
C MET A 297 41.07 23.12 17.65
N ASN A 298 39.79 23.20 18.02
CA ASN A 298 38.70 23.51 17.09
C ASN A 298 38.38 25.01 16.99
N LYS A 299 39.06 25.89 17.74
CA LYS A 299 38.75 27.33 17.83
C LYS A 299 38.61 28.05 16.48
N SER A 300 39.48 27.74 15.51
CA SER A 300 39.42 28.34 14.18
C SER A 300 38.16 27.93 13.41
N ILE A 301 37.77 26.66 13.50
CA ILE A 301 36.59 26.08 12.85
C ILE A 301 35.30 26.60 13.51
N ILE A 302 35.27 26.60 14.85
CA ILE A 302 34.12 27.10 15.64
C ILE A 302 33.76 28.52 15.19
N LYS A 303 34.76 29.40 15.07
CA LYS A 303 34.57 30.78 14.61
C LYS A 303 34.21 30.86 13.12
N ALA A 304 34.91 30.11 12.26
CA ALA A 304 34.68 30.17 10.82
C ALA A 304 33.25 29.75 10.41
N PHE A 305 32.63 28.85 11.17
CA PHE A 305 31.31 28.29 10.86
C PHE A 305 30.22 28.68 11.87
N ASN A 306 30.47 29.68 12.72
CA ASN A 306 29.53 30.23 13.70
C ASN A 306 28.86 29.17 14.60
N TYR A 307 29.66 28.28 15.19
CA TYR A 307 29.13 27.17 16.01
C TYR A 307 28.37 27.66 17.25
N ASP A 308 28.72 28.81 17.83
CA ASP A 308 27.96 29.42 18.92
C ASP A 308 26.51 29.73 18.54
N GLN A 309 26.31 30.25 17.31
CA GLN A 309 24.96 30.52 16.79
C GLN A 309 24.21 29.20 16.58
N LYS A 310 24.85 28.20 15.98
CA LYS A 310 24.23 26.88 15.74
C LYS A 310 23.83 26.18 17.04
N LEU A 311 24.64 26.31 18.10
CA LEU A 311 24.31 25.77 19.42
C LEU A 311 23.08 26.47 20.01
N ASN A 312 23.00 27.79 19.90
CA ASN A 312 21.83 28.55 20.36
C ASN A 312 20.57 28.20 19.57
N GLU A 313 20.67 28.05 18.24
CA GLU A 313 19.58 27.59 17.38
C GLU A 313 19.12 26.17 17.76
N ALA A 314 20.07 25.26 18.01
CA ALA A 314 19.76 23.89 18.42
C ALA A 314 19.04 23.85 19.79
N LYS A 315 19.47 24.66 20.76
CA LYS A 315 18.79 24.81 22.06
C LYS A 315 17.37 25.36 21.89
N GLY A 316 17.18 26.36 21.04
CA GLY A 316 15.84 26.87 20.72
C GLY A 316 14.95 25.84 20.03
N LEU A 317 15.50 25.02 19.13
CA LEU A 317 14.78 23.92 18.49
C LEU A 317 14.38 22.83 19.49
N ARG A 318 15.24 22.53 20.46
CA ARG A 318 14.93 21.59 21.54
C ARG A 318 13.73 22.06 22.35
N ASP A 319 13.69 23.32 22.75
CA ASP A 319 12.56 23.88 23.49
C ASP A 319 11.28 23.91 22.63
N TYR A 320 11.42 24.14 21.32
CA TYR A 320 10.30 24.03 20.39
C TYR A 320 9.77 22.59 20.29
N TYR A 321 10.65 21.59 20.10
CA TYR A 321 10.23 20.19 20.00
C TYR A 321 9.60 19.66 21.28
N ASP A 322 10.01 20.14 22.46
CA ASP A 322 9.39 19.78 23.73
C ASP A 322 8.02 20.47 23.95
N SER A 323 7.68 21.47 23.14
CA SER A 323 6.45 22.25 23.31
C SER A 323 5.19 21.58 22.78
N GLU A 324 4.05 21.90 23.39
CA GLU A 324 2.72 21.53 22.88
C GLU A 324 2.47 22.06 21.46
N ARG A 325 3.04 23.23 21.13
CA ARG A 325 2.92 23.81 19.79
C ARG A 325 3.49 22.87 18.74
N TYR A 326 4.64 22.25 18.98
CA TYR A 326 5.21 21.28 18.04
C TYR A 326 4.36 20.02 17.97
N PHE A 327 3.90 19.50 19.11
CA PHE A 327 3.03 18.33 19.16
C PHE A 327 1.78 18.50 18.27
N GLN A 328 1.14 19.67 18.31
CA GLN A 328 -0.01 19.99 17.45
C GLN A 328 0.33 19.97 15.95
N THR A 329 1.56 20.30 15.55
CA THR A 329 1.98 20.21 14.13
C THR A 329 2.19 18.77 13.64
N LEU A 330 2.26 17.78 14.54
CA LEU A 330 2.45 16.38 14.18
C LEU A 330 1.16 15.68 13.76
N PHE A 331 -0.02 16.24 14.06
CA PHE A 331 -1.29 15.67 13.61
C PHE A 331 -1.37 15.67 12.09
N GLY A 332 -1.74 14.52 11.52
CA GLY A 332 -1.71 14.27 10.08
C GLY A 332 -0.37 13.75 9.55
N THR A 333 0.67 13.64 10.39
CA THR A 333 1.92 12.95 10.06
C THR A 333 1.88 11.47 10.46
N LEU A 334 2.90 10.69 10.07
CA LEU A 334 2.96 9.25 10.34
C LEU A 334 3.32 8.90 11.81
N GLY A 335 3.81 9.88 12.57
CA GLY A 335 4.41 9.64 13.88
C GLY A 335 5.66 8.76 13.81
N ALA A 336 6.00 8.11 14.93
CA ALA A 336 7.13 7.18 15.02
C ALA A 336 6.74 5.88 15.76
N GLU A 337 7.41 4.79 15.37
CA GLU A 337 7.34 3.53 16.09
C GLU A 337 8.08 3.61 17.44
N PRO A 338 7.67 2.82 18.45
CA PRO A 338 8.38 2.75 19.73
C PRO A 338 9.86 2.36 19.60
N ILE A 339 10.22 1.55 18.60
CA ILE A 339 11.61 1.12 18.34
C ILE A 339 12.55 2.28 17.94
N ALA A 340 12.00 3.45 17.60
CA ALA A 340 12.79 4.63 17.25
C ALA A 340 13.25 5.45 18.48
N LEU A 341 12.70 5.17 19.66
CA LEU A 341 13.13 5.73 20.95
C LEU A 341 14.33 4.96 21.48
#